data_AF-A0A392QJ35-F1
#
_entry.id   AF-A0A392QJ35-F1
#
_cell.length_a   1.000
_cell.length_b   1.000
_cell.length_c   1.000
_cell.angle_alpha   90.00
_cell.angle_beta   90.00
_cell.angle_gamma   90.00
#
_symmetry.space_group_name_H-M   'P 1'
#
loop_
_entity.id
_entity.type
_entity.pdbx_description
1 polymer ?
#
loop_
_entity_poly.entity_id
_entity_poly.type
_entity_poly.pdbx_seq_one_letter_code
_entity_poly.pdbx_strand_id
1 'polypeptide(L)' 'MSTSHKKHDVFISFRGEDTRQNFTSHLYDALKKENIETYIDIKLERGDNVWPALAKAIGVKNID' A
#
# COMPACT_ATOMS: atom_id res chain seq x y z
N MET A 1 2.84 -16.31 -22.73
CA MET A 1 1.88 -15.42 -22.06
C MET A 1 2.60 -14.71 -20.94
N SER A 2 2.70 -13.38 -20.95
CA SER A 2 3.31 -12.64 -19.85
C SER A 2 2.30 -12.63 -18.70
N THR A 3 2.56 -13.44 -17.68
CA THR A 3 1.88 -13.28 -16.40
C THR A 3 2.43 -11.99 -15.80
N SER A 4 1.64 -10.91 -15.84
CA SER A 4 1.92 -9.75 -15.01
C SER A 4 1.89 -10.23 -13.57
N HIS A 5 3.05 -10.53 -12.99
CA HIS A 5 3.19 -10.84 -11.57
C HIS A 5 2.82 -9.58 -10.79
N LYS A 6 1.53 -9.44 -10.48
CA LYS A 6 1.07 -8.43 -9.52
C LYS A 6 1.75 -8.79 -8.21
N LYS A 7 2.66 -7.92 -7.78
CA LYS A 7 3.47 -8.12 -6.57
C LYS A 7 2.63 -8.02 -5.29
N HIS A 8 1.45 -7.40 -5.37
CA HIS A 8 0.53 -7.25 -4.26
C HIS A 8 -0.91 -7.32 -4.79
N ASP A 9 -1.80 -7.90 -4.00
CA ASP A 9 -3.25 -7.99 -4.27
C ASP A 9 -3.98 -6.74 -3.79
N VAL A 10 -3.50 -6.13 -2.70
CA VAL A 10 -4.13 -4.99 -2.03
C VAL A 10 -3.09 -3.89 -1.75
N PHE A 11 -3.49 -2.64 -1.99
CA PHE A 11 -2.76 -1.45 -1.58
C PHE A 11 -3.56 -0.68 -0.54
N ILE A 12 -3.01 -0.50 0.65
CA ILE A 12 -3.62 0.31 1.72
C ILE A 12 -2.96 1.68 1.73
N SER A 13 -3.73 2.70 1.33
CA SER A 13 -3.37 4.11 1.48
C SER A 13 -4.17 4.72 2.62
N PHE A 14 -3.48 5.12 3.67
CA PHE A 14 -4.05 5.80 4.81
C PHE A 14 -3.27 7.09 5.12
N ARG A 15 -3.97 8.15 5.53
CA ARG A 15 -3.40 9.48 5.80
C ARG A 15 -3.57 9.90 7.26
N GLY A 16 -2.49 10.36 7.87
CA GLY A 16 -2.47 10.84 9.25
C GLY A 16 -1.80 9.85 10.18
N GLU A 17 -1.41 10.28 11.37
CA GLU A 17 -0.74 9.42 12.36
C GLU A 17 -1.77 8.58 13.15
N ASP A 18 -2.94 9.15 13.41
CA ASP A 18 -3.96 8.66 14.35
C ASP A 18 -4.56 7.28 14.02
N THR A 19 -4.57 6.89 12.74
CA THR A 19 -5.13 5.60 12.31
C THR A 19 -4.04 4.60 11.89
N ARG A 20 -2.75 4.99 11.93
CA ARG A 20 -1.63 4.10 11.55
C ARG A 20 -1.49 2.97 12.55
N GLN A 21 -1.65 3.29 13.84
CA GLN A 21 -1.39 2.33 14.93
C GLN A 21 -2.60 1.49 15.33
N ASN A 22 -3.82 1.91 14.95
CA ASN A 22 -5.06 1.26 15.39
C ASN A 22 -5.75 0.49 14.26
N PHE A 23 -6.51 1.20 13.41
CA PHE A 23 -7.30 0.52 12.38
C PHE A 23 -6.42 -0.10 11.29
N THR A 24 -5.41 0.63 10.83
CA THR A 24 -4.58 0.19 9.69
C THR A 24 -3.72 -1.02 10.04
N SER A 25 -3.19 -1.08 11.28
CA SER A 25 -2.42 -2.23 11.77
C SER A 25 -3.29 -3.48 11.86
N HIS A 26 -4.48 -3.39 12.44
CA HIS A 26 -5.43 -4.50 12.53
C HIS A 26 -5.91 -4.98 11.15
N LEU A 27 -6.15 -4.06 10.22
CA LEU A 27 -6.51 -4.39 8.85
C LEU A 27 -5.38 -5.14 8.14
N TYR A 28 -4.14 -4.65 8.25
CA TYR A 28 -2.98 -5.32 7.67
C TYR A 28 -2.78 -6.73 8.24
N ASP A 29 -2.90 -6.89 9.56
CA ASP A 29 -2.79 -8.20 10.21
C ASP A 29 -3.90 -9.16 9.77
N ALA A 30 -5.13 -8.69 9.58
CA ALA A 30 -6.23 -9.50 9.07
C ALA A 30 -5.98 -9.98 7.64
N LEU A 31 -5.53 -9.10 6.74
CA LEU A 31 -5.20 -9.48 5.35
C LEU A 31 -4.04 -10.47 5.30
N LYS A 32 -3.01 -10.27 6.14
CA LYS A 32 -1.87 -11.17 6.23
C LYS A 32 -2.28 -12.57 6.70
N LYS A 33 -3.23 -12.68 7.64
CA LYS A 33 -3.77 -13.98 8.11
C LYS A 33 -4.46 -14.76 6.99
N GLU A 34 -5.07 -14.06 6.04
CA GLU A 34 -5.71 -14.65 4.86
C GLU A 34 -4.73 -14.86 3.68
N ASN A 35 -3.42 -14.70 3.90
CA ASN A 35 -2.37 -14.80 2.87
C ASN A 35 -2.55 -13.83 1.69
N ILE A 36 -3.18 -12.67 1.92
CA ILE A 36 -3.36 -11.64 0.90
C ILE A 36 -2.13 -10.73 0.90
N GLU A 37 -1.39 -10.72 -0.21
CA GLU A 37 -0.15 -9.94 -0.30
C GLU A 37 -0.48 -8.44 -0.36
N THR A 38 -0.11 -7.72 0.70
CA THR A 38 -0.59 -6.35 0.93
C THR A 38 0.58 -5.37 1.00
N TYR A 39 0.52 -4.31 0.22
CA TYR A 39 1.42 -3.15 0.39
C TYR A 39 0.74 -2.10 1.25
N ILE A 40 1.39 -1.71 2.35
CA ILE A 40 0.94 -0.63 3.23
C ILE A 40 1.87 0.58 3.08
N ASP A 41 1.29 1.75 2.84
CA ASP A 41 2.03 2.99 2.95
C ASP A 41 1.82 3.63 4.33
N ILE A 42 2.87 3.53 5.15
CA ILE A 42 2.90 4.11 6.51
C ILE A 42 3.52 5.51 6.56
N LYS A 43 4.02 6.04 5.43
CA LYS A 43 4.80 7.29 5.40
C LYS A 43 4.04 8.49 4.85
N LEU A 44 2.94 8.29 4.12
CA LEU A 44 2.14 9.38 3.55
C LEU A 44 1.52 10.28 4.63
N GLU A 45 2.08 11.47 4.82
CA GLU A 45 1.53 12.54 5.63
C GLU A 45 0.47 13.34 4.84
N ARG A 46 -0.29 14.15 5.57
CA ARG A 46 -1.32 15.00 4.94
C ARG A 46 -0.62 16.06 4.08
N GLY A 47 -0.88 16.02 2.78
CA GLY A 47 -0.28 16.94 1.80
C GLY A 47 0.76 16.27 0.90
N ASP A 48 1.18 15.05 1.23
CA ASP A 48 2.13 14.31 0.41
C ASP A 48 1.51 13.83 -0.90
N ASN A 49 2.34 13.84 -1.94
CA ASN A 49 2.00 13.25 -3.22
C ASN A 49 1.89 11.72 -3.08
N VAL A 50 0.73 11.16 -3.41
CA VAL A 50 0.44 9.72 -3.33
C VAL A 50 1.05 8.94 -4.50
N TRP A 51 1.48 9.62 -5.56
CA TRP A 51 1.97 8.99 -6.79
C TRP A 51 3.21 8.11 -6.59
N PRO A 52 4.27 8.51 -5.86
CA PRO A 52 5.45 7.67 -5.68
C PRO A 52 5.13 6.33 -4.98
N ALA A 53 4.21 6.37 -4.02
CA ALA A 53 3.73 5.19 -3.30
C ALA A 53 2.90 4.26 -4.19
N LEU A 54 1.97 4.83 -4.94
CA LEU A 54 1.14 4.12 -5.91
C LEU A 54 2.03 3.46 -6.98
N ALA A 55 2.97 4.22 -7.55
CA ALA A 55 3.87 3.76 -8.59
C ALA A 55 4.68 2.55 -8.12
N LYS A 56 5.21 2.60 -6.90
CA LYS A 56 5.92 1.48 -6.26
C LYS A 56 5.03 0.27 -6.02
N ALA A 57 3.77 0.46 -5.60
CA ALA A 57 2.84 -0.63 -5.33
C ALA A 57 2.44 -1.38 -6.60
N ILE A 58 2.18 -0.63 -7.68
CA ILE A 58 1.71 -1.19 -8.96
C ILE A 58 2.87 -1.51 -9.93
N GLY A 59 4.11 -1.19 -9.57
CA GLY A 59 5.31 -1.49 -10.36
C GLY A 59 5.46 -0.64 -11.63
N VAL A 60 4.77 0.50 -11.73
CA VAL A 60 5.01 1.45 -12.84
C VAL A 60 6.21 2.32 -12.53
N LYS A 61 6.97 2.67 -13.55
CA LYS A 61 8.08 3.62 -13.42
C LYS A 61 7.51 5.02 -13.28
N ASN A 62 8.06 5.82 -12.37
CA ASN A 62 7.81 7.25 -12.35
C ASN A 62 8.23 7.81 -13.71
N ILE A 63 7.32 8.52 -14.37
CA ILE A 63 7.62 9.30 -15.57
C ILE A 63 8.00 10.68 -15.04
N ASP A 64 9.25 11.08 -15.23
CA ASP A 64 9.78 12.40 -14.87
C ASP A 64 9.16 13.51 -15.73
#